data_AF-A0A4R0Z6K6-F1
#
_entry.id   AF-A0A4R0Z6K6-F1
#
_cell.length_a   1.000
_cell.length_b   1.000
_cell.length_c   1.000
_cell.angle_alpha   90.00
_cell.angle_beta   90.00
_cell.angle_gamma   90.00
#
_symmetry.space_group_name_H-M   'P 1'
#
loop_
_entity.id
_entity.type
_entity.pdbx_description
1 polymer ?
#
loop_
_entity_poly.entity_id
_entity_poly.type
_entity_poly.pdbx_seq_one_letter_code
_entity_poly.pdbx_strand_id
1 'polypeptide(L)'
;MLKKPSIVFLIIITFMAILIFVYYTSEKNSREEYLIQFLSDKYSYSPSSYDIESGGFDQFGFAYLVTFDDEQTITYYLYVQKTDGKMNFSYGGYDPVEKISKRDKQFNQTMLEQIDKNRN
;
A
#
# COMPACT_ATOMS: atom_id res chain seq x y z
N MET A 1 31.08 22.86 25.12
CA MET A 1 29.75 23.29 25.61
C MET A 1 28.76 23.22 24.44
N LEU A 2 27.87 22.22 24.39
CA LEU A 2 26.76 22.26 23.43
C LEU A 2 25.82 23.40 23.86
N LYS A 3 25.64 24.40 22.99
CA LYS A 3 24.63 25.45 23.19
C LYS A 3 23.26 24.77 23.20
N LYS A 4 22.46 25.01 24.25
CA LYS A 4 21.07 24.51 24.30
C LYS A 4 20.34 25.01 23.05
N PRO A 5 19.59 24.14 22.35
CA PRO A 5 18.78 24.60 21.24
C PRO A 5 17.81 25.67 21.73
N SER A 6 17.70 26.76 20.99
CA SER A 6 16.71 27.81 21.28
C SER A 6 15.30 27.19 21.24
N ILE A 7 14.41 27.64 22.12
CA ILE A 7 13.00 27.21 22.14
C ILE A 7 12.36 27.39 20.76
N VAL A 8 12.72 28.46 20.05
CA VAL A 8 12.25 28.72 18.68
C VAL A 8 12.67 27.62 17.71
N PHE A 9 13.89 27.10 17.83
CA PHE A 9 14.40 26.02 16.99
C PHE A 9 13.66 24.70 17.26
N LEU A 10 13.35 24.41 18.52
CA LEU A 10 12.56 23.22 18.89
C LEU A 10 11.12 23.30 18.34
N ILE A 11 10.51 24.49 18.36
CA ILE A 11 9.17 24.70 17.79
C ILE A 11 9.18 24.42 16.28
N ILE A 12 10.18 24.92 15.55
CA ILE A 12 10.29 24.71 14.10
C ILE A 12 10.44 23.22 13.77
N ILE A 13 11.33 22.50 14.46
CA ILE A 13 11.51 21.06 14.23
C ILE A 13 10.22 20.29 14.53
N THR A 14 9.54 20.62 15.63
CA THR A 14 8.29 19.96 16.01
C THR A 14 7.22 20.20 14.95
N PHE A 15 7.09 21.44 14.47
CA PHE A 15 6.15 21.78 13.42
C PHE A 15 6.45 21.03 12.10
N MET A 16 7.72 20.97 11.70
CA MET A 16 8.12 20.18 10.53
C MET A 16 7.80 18.69 10.69
N ALA A 17 8.05 18.11 11.87
CA ALA A 17 7.73 16.71 12.13
C ALA A 17 6.22 16.44 12.03
N ILE A 18 5.38 17.36 12.53
CA ILE A 18 3.92 17.27 12.39
C ILE A 18 3.51 17.33 10.92
N LEU A 19 4.07 18.25 10.12
CA LEU A 19 3.75 18.34 8.70
C LEU A 19 4.12 17.07 7.94
N ILE A 20 5.31 16.51 8.23
CA ILE A 20 5.75 15.24 7.63
C ILE A 20 4.81 14.10 8.03
N PHE A 21 4.41 14.04 9.30
CA PHE A 21 3.49 13.02 9.80
C PHE A 21 2.10 13.11 9.15
N VAL A 22 1.55 14.33 9.01
CA VAL A 22 0.27 14.58 8.34
C VAL A 22 0.36 14.19 6.87
N TYR A 23 1.42 14.59 6.17
CA TYR A 23 1.65 14.23 4.77
C TYR A 23 1.73 12.71 4.59
N TYR A 24 2.55 12.04 5.41
CA TYR A 24 2.69 10.58 5.38
C TYR A 24 1.34 9.88 5.60
N THR A 25 0.59 10.29 6.62
CA THR A 25 -0.72 9.70 6.95
C THR A 25 -1.72 9.91 5.81
N SER A 26 -1.72 11.10 5.19
CA SER A 26 -2.57 11.40 4.03
C SER A 26 -2.22 10.52 2.82
N GLU A 27 -0.93 10.37 2.52
CA GLU A 27 -0.47 9.56 1.38
C GLU A 27 -0.72 8.06 1.59
N LYS A 28 -0.62 7.58 2.83
CA LYS A 28 -1.00 6.23 3.23
C LYS A 28 -2.50 6.01 3.02
N ASN A 29 -3.35 6.84 3.64
CA ASN A 29 -4.80 6.70 3.57
C ASN A 29 -5.32 6.76 2.13
N SER A 30 -4.81 7.69 1.31
CA SER A 30 -5.21 7.80 -0.09
C SER A 30 -4.89 6.55 -0.92
N ARG A 31 -3.78 5.86 -0.61
CA ARG A 31 -3.41 4.61 -1.30
C ARG A 31 -4.18 3.41 -0.79
N GLU A 32 -4.50 3.39 0.50
CA GLU A 32 -5.36 2.36 1.10
C GLU A 32 -6.78 2.46 0.55
N GLU A 33 -7.35 3.67 0.46
CA GLU A 33 -8.63 3.92 -0.20
C GLU A 33 -8.61 3.48 -1.67
N TYR A 34 -7.54 3.78 -2.41
CA TYR A 34 -7.36 3.28 -3.77
C TYR A 34 -7.33 1.74 -3.81
N LEU A 35 -6.63 1.08 -2.89
CA LEU A 35 -6.59 -0.38 -2.82
C LEU A 35 -7.98 -0.96 -2.58
N ILE A 36 -8.70 -0.42 -1.60
CA ILE A 36 -10.07 -0.84 -1.27
C ILE A 36 -10.99 -0.69 -2.48
N GLN A 37 -10.94 0.47 -3.13
CA GLN A 37 -11.73 0.74 -4.32
C GLN A 37 -11.33 -0.18 -5.49
N PHE A 38 -10.04 -0.41 -5.70
CA PHE A 38 -9.55 -1.32 -6.73
C PHE A 38 -10.03 -2.76 -6.50
N LEU A 39 -9.98 -3.25 -5.27
CA LEU A 39 -10.45 -4.60 -4.92
C LEU A 39 -11.97 -4.74 -5.11
N SER A 40 -12.73 -3.70 -4.76
CA SER A 40 -14.17 -3.62 -5.00
C SER A 40 -14.49 -3.59 -6.50
N ASP A 41 -13.88 -2.68 -7.26
CA ASP A 41 -14.24 -2.44 -8.66
C ASP A 41 -13.76 -3.57 -9.59
N LYS A 42 -12.55 -4.11 -9.35
CA LYS A 42 -11.94 -5.13 -10.21
C LYS A 42 -12.37 -6.55 -9.86
N TYR A 43 -12.63 -6.84 -8.58
CA TYR A 43 -12.90 -8.20 -8.10
C TYR A 43 -14.19 -8.34 -7.28
N SER A 44 -14.92 -7.25 -7.04
CA SER A 44 -16.16 -7.25 -6.24
C SER A 44 -15.96 -7.75 -4.80
N TYR A 45 -14.78 -7.53 -4.23
CA TYR A 45 -14.53 -7.83 -2.81
C TYR A 45 -15.06 -6.72 -1.91
N SER A 46 -15.85 -7.09 -0.90
CA SER A 46 -16.33 -6.17 0.11
C SER A 46 -15.19 -5.79 1.06
N PRO A 47 -15.09 -4.52 1.52
CA PRO A 47 -14.14 -4.13 2.56
C PRO A 47 -14.27 -4.94 3.85
N SER A 48 -15.44 -5.55 4.08
CA SER A 48 -15.70 -6.42 5.23
C SER A 48 -15.31 -7.89 5.02
N SER A 49 -14.71 -8.25 3.89
CA SER A 49 -14.32 -9.64 3.55
C SER A 49 -12.82 -9.89 3.60
N TYR A 50 -12.07 -8.89 4.04
CA TYR A 50 -10.63 -8.94 4.20
C TYR A 50 -10.16 -7.93 5.24
N ASP A 51 -9.03 -8.23 5.84
CA ASP A 51 -8.28 -7.32 6.69
C ASP A 51 -7.09 -6.75 5.93
N ILE A 52 -6.78 -5.47 6.18
CA ILE A 52 -5.61 -4.78 5.64
C ILE A 52 -4.66 -4.43 6.79
N GLU A 53 -3.42 -4.90 6.71
CA GLU A 53 -2.32 -4.48 7.56
C GLU A 53 -1.23 -3.76 6.75
N SER A 54 -0.42 -2.95 7.42
CA SER A 54 0.70 -2.26 6.77
C SER A 54 1.90 -3.19 6.60
N GLY A 55 2.28 -3.49 5.36
CA GLY A 55 3.42 -4.36 5.03
C GLY A 55 4.76 -3.63 4.87
N GLY A 56 4.73 -2.32 4.67
CA GLY A 56 5.93 -1.50 4.46
C GLY A 56 5.67 -0.31 3.56
N PHE A 57 6.68 0.53 3.36
CA PHE A 57 6.60 1.64 2.41
C PHE A 57 8.01 2.00 1.92
N ASP A 58 8.06 2.65 0.78
CA ASP A 58 9.25 3.30 0.25
C ASP A 58 8.88 4.69 -0.31
N GLN A 59 9.77 5.29 -1.08
CA GLN A 59 9.53 6.61 -1.68
C GLN A 59 8.48 6.61 -2.81
N PHE A 60 8.11 5.45 -3.35
CA PHE A 60 7.21 5.31 -4.50
C PHE A 60 5.81 4.83 -4.11
N GLY A 61 5.68 4.14 -2.97
CA GLY A 61 4.44 3.49 -2.62
C GLY A 61 4.40 2.81 -1.25
N PHE A 62 3.26 2.17 -1.01
CA PHE A 62 2.93 1.49 0.23
C PHE A 62 2.56 0.05 -0.06
N ALA A 63 3.07 -0.85 0.77
CA ALA A 63 2.69 -2.24 0.78
C ALA A 63 1.62 -2.50 1.84
N TYR A 64 0.66 -3.32 1.45
CA TYR A 64 -0.47 -3.74 2.25
C TYR A 64 -0.48 -5.27 2.29
N LEU A 65 -0.54 -5.80 3.50
CA LEU A 65 -0.76 -7.21 3.74
C LEU A 65 -2.27 -7.42 3.82
N VAL A 66 -2.82 -8.18 2.89
CA VAL A 66 -4.27 -8.40 2.80
C VAL A 66 -4.57 -9.86 3.10
N THR A 67 -5.39 -10.11 4.11
CA THR A 67 -5.83 -11.45 4.48
C THR A 67 -7.33 -11.53 4.26
N PHE A 68 -7.79 -12.46 3.43
CA PHE A 68 -9.22 -12.60 3.14
C PHE A 68 -9.88 -13.59 4.09
N ASP A 69 -11.13 -13.35 4.45
CA ASP A 69 -11.89 -14.20 5.38
C ASP A 69 -12.09 -15.63 4.86
N ASP A 70 -12.21 -15.79 3.53
CA ASP A 70 -12.33 -17.08 2.88
C ASP A 70 -10.99 -17.83 2.73
N GLU A 71 -9.87 -17.16 2.99
CA GLU A 71 -8.50 -17.66 2.82
C GLU A 71 -7.54 -17.17 3.93
N GLN A 72 -7.95 -17.26 5.20
CA GLN A 72 -7.20 -16.69 6.35
C GLN A 72 -5.77 -17.20 6.53
N THR A 73 -5.41 -18.33 5.91
CA THR A 73 -4.04 -18.87 5.97
C THR A 73 -3.09 -18.24 4.94
N ILE A 74 -3.61 -17.35 4.08
CA ILE A 74 -2.86 -16.72 2.99
C ILE A 74 -2.91 -15.21 3.19
N THR A 75 -1.73 -14.59 3.26
CA THR A 75 -1.59 -13.13 3.31
C THR A 75 -1.00 -12.66 1.99
N TYR A 76 -1.72 -11.79 1.29
CA TYR A 76 -1.34 -11.24 0.00
C TYR A 76 -0.55 -9.95 0.17
N TYR A 77 0.60 -9.85 -0.50
CA TYR A 77 1.41 -8.63 -0.53
C TYR A 77 1.00 -7.75 -1.71
N LEU A 78 0.19 -6.73 -1.43
CA LEU A 78 -0.36 -5.79 -2.42
C LEU A 78 0.34 -4.44 -2.30
N TYR A 79 0.91 -3.94 -3.39
CA TYR A 79 1.68 -2.70 -3.40
C TYR A 79 0.97 -1.64 -4.25
N VAL A 80 0.76 -0.46 -3.66
CA VAL A 80 0.16 0.69 -4.35
C VAL A 80 1.20 1.79 -4.50
N GLN A 81 1.52 2.11 -5.74
CA GLN A 81 2.48 3.15 -6.10
C GLN A 81 1.80 4.34 -6.77
N LYS A 82 2.37 5.52 -6.64
CA LYS A 82 1.91 6.73 -7.33
C LYS A 82 3.00 7.21 -8.29
N THR A 83 2.74 7.10 -9.58
CA THR A 83 3.66 7.52 -10.64
C THR A 83 2.96 8.58 -11.49
N ASP A 84 3.58 9.75 -11.65
CA ASP A 84 3.02 10.88 -12.41
C ASP A 84 1.59 11.27 -11.99
N GLY A 85 1.32 11.21 -10.69
CA GLY A 85 0.01 11.51 -10.12
C GLY A 85 -1.05 10.40 -10.29
N LYS A 86 -0.73 9.30 -10.99
CA LYS A 86 -1.61 8.14 -11.16
C LYS A 86 -1.27 7.03 -10.17
N MET A 87 -2.29 6.48 -9.52
CA MET A 87 -2.16 5.32 -8.67
C MET A 87 -2.10 4.04 -9.53
N ASN A 88 -1.16 3.16 -9.21
CA ASN A 88 -1.01 1.85 -9.85
C ASN A 88 -0.95 0.75 -8.79
N PHE A 89 -1.44 -0.42 -9.16
CA PHE A 89 -1.44 -1.62 -8.35
C PHE A 89 -0.30 -2.55 -8.80
N SER A 90 0.37 -3.19 -7.86
CA SER A 90 1.36 -4.22 -8.14
C SER A 90 1.25 -5.33 -7.13
N TYR A 91 1.51 -6.55 -7.58
CA TYR A 91 1.40 -7.75 -6.76
C TYR A 91 2.79 -8.33 -6.51
N GLY A 92 3.15 -8.51 -5.24
CA GLY A 92 4.47 -9.00 -4.82
C GLY A 92 4.60 -10.52 -4.78
N GLY A 93 3.53 -11.28 -5.02
CA GLY A 93 3.52 -12.73 -4.85
C GLY A 93 3.40 -13.19 -3.39
N TYR A 94 3.26 -14.51 -3.23
CA TYR A 94 3.19 -15.26 -1.97
C TYR A 94 4.22 -16.41 -1.99
N ASP A 95 4.88 -16.75 -0.87
CA ASP A 95 5.57 -18.06 -0.67
C ASP A 95 5.81 -18.35 0.83
N PRO A 96 5.53 -19.56 1.39
CA PRO A 96 6.36 -20.76 1.15
C PRO A 96 5.65 -22.15 1.12
N VAL A 97 4.33 -22.27 0.94
CA VAL A 97 3.66 -23.60 0.93
C VAL A 97 2.76 -23.77 -0.28
N GLU A 98 3.36 -24.09 -1.44
CA GLU A 98 2.91 -24.79 -2.68
C GLU A 98 1.44 -24.71 -3.20
N LYS A 99 0.49 -24.11 -2.49
CA LYS A 99 -0.89 -23.91 -2.93
C LYS A 99 -1.02 -22.52 -3.53
N ILE A 100 -0.84 -22.47 -4.85
CA ILE A 100 -1.25 -21.35 -5.67
C ILE A 100 -2.77 -21.20 -5.52
N SER A 101 -3.22 -20.17 -4.80
CA SER A 101 -4.64 -19.85 -4.66
C SER A 101 -5.21 -19.36 -6.01
N LYS A 102 -6.54 -19.38 -6.15
CA LYS A 102 -7.17 -18.78 -7.35
C LYS A 102 -6.92 -17.28 -7.41
N ARG A 103 -6.84 -16.61 -6.25
CA ARG A 103 -6.61 -15.17 -6.12
C ARG A 103 -5.20 -14.76 -6.52
N ASP A 104 -4.20 -15.56 -6.16
CA ASP A 104 -2.81 -15.35 -6.56
C ASP A 104 -2.69 -15.24 -8.10
N LYS A 105 -3.33 -16.17 -8.82
CA LYS A 105 -3.39 -16.13 -10.29
C LYS A 105 -4.10 -14.89 -10.81
N GLN A 106 -5.20 -14.47 -10.18
CA GLN A 106 -5.96 -13.27 -10.58
C GLN A 106 -5.18 -11.98 -10.38
N PHE A 107 -4.49 -11.84 -9.24
CA PHE A 107 -3.65 -10.68 -8.96
C PHE A 107 -2.43 -10.62 -9.88
N ASN A 108 -1.76 -11.75 -10.09
CA ASN A 108 -0.64 -11.84 -11.01
C ASN A 108 -1.04 -11.50 -12.45
N GLN A 109 -2.17 -12.05 -12.93
CA GLN A 109 -2.69 -11.74 -14.27
C GLN A 109 -3.01 -10.24 -14.41
N THR A 110 -3.65 -9.64 -13.42
CA THR A 110 -3.99 -8.20 -13.47
C THR A 110 -2.76 -7.32 -13.48
N MET A 111 -1.70 -7.70 -12.75
CA MET A 111 -0.41 -7.00 -12.82
C MET A 111 0.19 -7.08 -14.23
N LEU A 112 0.19 -8.26 -14.84
CA LEU A 112 0.70 -8.45 -16.21
C LEU A 112 -0.08 -7.62 -17.24
N GLU A 113 -1.41 -7.59 -17.14
CA GLU A 113 -2.26 -6.75 -18.00
C GLU A 113 -1.94 -5.25 -17.88
N GLN A 114 -1.59 -4.77 -16.68
CA GLN A 114 -1.19 -3.37 -16.48
C GLN A 114 0.18 -3.07 -17.08
N ILE A 115 1.14 -4.01 -16.97
CA ILE A 115 2.46 -3.88 -17.58
C ILE A 115 2.33 -3.79 -19.11
N ASP A 116 1.52 -4.64 -19.73
CA ASP A 116 1.34 -4.65 -21.18
C ASP A 116 0.64 -3.38 -21.69
N LYS A 117 -0.32 -2.84 -20.93
CA LYS A 117 -0.97 -1.55 -21.25
C LYS A 117 -0.01 -0.36 -21.18
N ASN A 118 0.99 -0.42 -20.31
CA ASN A 118 1.96 0.66 -20.14
C ASN A 118 3.10 0.60 -21.17
N ARG A 119 3.20 -0.48 -21.95
CA ARG A 119 4.21 -0.67 -23.01
C ARG A 119 3.74 -0.26 -24.41
N ASN A 120 2.43 -0.08 -24.61
CA ASN A 120 1.78 0.31 -25.88
C ASN A 120 1.26 1.74 -25.81
#